data_AF-A0A0G1TN72-F1
#
_entry.id   AF-A0A0G1TN72-F1
#
_cell.length_a   1.000
_cell.length_b   1.000
_cell.length_c   1.000
_cell.angle_alpha   90.00
_cell.angle_beta   90.00
_cell.angle_gamma   90.00
#
_symmetry.space_group_name_H-M   'P 1'
#
loop_
_entity.id
_entity.type
_entity.pdbx_description
1 polymer ?
#
loop_
_entity_poly.entity_id
_entity_poly.type
_entity_poly.pdbx_seq_one_letter_code
_entity_poly.pdbx_strand_id
1 'polypeptide(L)'
;MQMKRYQMYLEPKSVAIIDDLSRELDISRSQIVRDVISRVMREYEKILTAATSRRLKNNPLLQMAGFAQSPTGHVSENIDDIYLHD
;
A
#
# COMPACT_ATOMS: atom_id res chain seq x y z
N MET A 1 13.72 8.50 -17.45
CA MET A 1 14.08 7.31 -16.67
C MET A 1 14.84 6.35 -17.56
N GLN A 2 15.93 5.76 -17.07
CA GLN A 2 16.74 4.80 -17.84
C GLN A 2 16.20 3.37 -17.64
N MET A 3 16.03 2.62 -18.73
CA MET A 3 15.58 1.23 -18.67
C MET A 3 16.71 0.33 -18.17
N LYS A 4 16.41 -0.56 -17.23
CA LYS A 4 17.34 -1.57 -16.71
C LYS A 4 17.06 -2.93 -17.36
N ARG A 5 18.13 -3.63 -17.79
CA ARG A 5 18.04 -4.98 -18.36
C ARG A 5 18.08 -6.00 -17.22
N TYR A 6 17.10 -6.89 -17.19
CA TYR A 6 17.02 -8.01 -16.25
C TYR A 6 16.98 -9.32 -17.02
N GLN A 7 17.45 -10.38 -16.36
CA GLN A 7 17.30 -11.76 -16.82
C GLN A 7 16.34 -12.46 -15.86
N MET A 8 15.40 -13.23 -16.40
CA MET A 8 14.40 -13.96 -15.61
C MET A 8 14.13 -15.31 -16.27
N TYR A 9 13.85 -16.31 -15.44
CA TYR A 9 13.41 -17.62 -15.91
C TYR A 9 11.89 -17.62 -16.06
N LEU A 10 11.42 -18.15 -17.18
CA LEU A 10 10.00 -18.27 -17.52
C LEU A 10 9.71 -19.70 -17.94
N GLU A 11 8.49 -20.16 -17.67
CA GLU A 11 8.04 -21.43 -18.20
C GLU A 11 8.07 -21.43 -19.73
N PRO A 12 8.53 -22.51 -20.39
CA PRO A 12 8.62 -22.57 -21.85
C PRO A 12 7.30 -22.27 -22.55
N LYS A 13 6.17 -22.73 -21.98
CA LYS A 13 4.83 -22.47 -22.51
C LYS A 13 4.49 -20.98 -22.54
N SER A 14 4.87 -20.24 -21.49
CA SER A 14 4.66 -18.80 -21.42
C SER A 14 5.51 -18.05 -22.44
N VAL A 15 6.74 -18.50 -22.67
CA VAL A 15 7.61 -17.93 -23.71
C VAL A 15 7.00 -18.11 -25.10
N ALA A 16 6.48 -19.31 -25.40
CA ALA A 16 5.82 -19.57 -26.68
C ALA A 16 4.63 -18.63 -26.91
N ILE A 17 3.78 -18.44 -25.90
CA ILE A 17 2.64 -17.52 -25.98
C ILE A 17 3.09 -16.06 -26.17
N ILE A 18 4.16 -15.64 -25.50
CA ILE A 18 4.72 -14.28 -25.67
C ILE A 18 5.27 -14.10 -27.09
N ASP A 19 5.94 -15.10 -27.64
CA ASP A 19 6.46 -15.08 -29.01
C ASP A 19 5.30 -15.01 -30.02
N ASP A 20 4.21 -15.76 -29.81
CA ASP A 20 3.00 -15.70 -30.64
C ASP A 20 2.34 -14.32 -30.59
N LEU A 21 2.12 -13.77 -29.40
CA LEU A 21 1.57 -12.42 -29.21
C LEU A 21 2.45 -11.34 -29.85
N SER A 22 3.78 -11.49 -29.75
CA SER A 22 4.73 -10.56 -30.35
C SER A 22 4.58 -10.51 -31.87
N ARG A 23 4.33 -11.67 -32.51
CA ARG A 23 4.11 -11.78 -33.95
C ARG A 23 2.76 -11.23 -34.38
N GLU A 24 1.69 -11.57 -33.67
CA GLU A 24 0.33 -11.17 -34.04
C GLU A 24 0.06 -9.67 -33.83
N LEU A 25 0.67 -9.07 -32.80
CA LEU A 25 0.43 -7.67 -32.43
C LEU A 25 1.52 -6.70 -32.90
N ASP A 26 2.57 -7.20 -33.56
CA ASP A 26 3.75 -6.42 -33.98
C ASP A 26 4.36 -5.56 -32.86
N ILE A 27 4.46 -6.15 -31.66
CA ILE A 27 5.07 -5.51 -30.48
C ILE A 27 6.20 -6.36 -29.94
N SER A 28 7.17 -5.71 -29.30
CA SER A 28 8.31 -6.43 -28.74
C SER A 28 7.92 -7.30 -27.54
N ARG A 29 8.56 -8.45 -27.40
CA ARG A 29 8.44 -9.33 -26.21
C ARG A 29 8.67 -8.59 -24.89
N SER A 30 9.68 -7.71 -24.87
CA SER A 30 10.00 -6.86 -23.73
C SER A 30 8.86 -5.90 -23.37
N GLN A 31 8.10 -5.42 -24.36
CA GLN A 31 6.94 -4.57 -24.14
C GLN A 31 5.78 -5.39 -23.56
N ILE A 32 5.47 -6.56 -24.12
CA ILE A 32 4.44 -7.47 -23.59
C ILE A 32 4.70 -7.78 -22.11
N VAL A 33 5.92 -8.21 -21.78
CA VAL A 33 6.32 -8.54 -20.41
C VAL A 33 6.22 -7.32 -19.50
N ARG A 34 6.67 -6.15 -19.97
CA ARG A 34 6.58 -4.90 -19.19
C ARG A 34 5.14 -4.50 -18.92
N ASP A 35 4.24 -4.66 -19.87
CA ASP A 35 2.84 -4.26 -19.74
C ASP A 35 2.12 -5.17 -18.74
N VAL A 36 2.35 -6.48 -18.81
CA VAL A 36 1.82 -7.45 -17.83
C VAL A 36 2.34 -7.13 -16.43
N ILE A 37 3.66 -6.97 -16.27
CA ILE A 37 4.26 -6.66 -14.96
C ILE A 37 3.70 -5.35 -14.43
N SER A 38 3.66 -4.29 -15.25
CA SER A 38 3.16 -2.98 -14.84
C SER A 38 1.71 -3.04 -14.37
N ARG A 39 0.87 -3.81 -15.05
CA ARG A 39 -0.54 -3.99 -14.67
C ARG A 39 -0.66 -4.70 -13.33
N VAL A 40 0.08 -5.79 -13.11
CA VAL A 40 0.04 -6.53 -11.84
C VAL A 40 0.61 -5.70 -10.69
N MET A 41 1.70 -4.97 -10.92
CA MET A 41 2.34 -4.13 -9.91
C MET A 41 1.43 -2.99 -9.43
N ARG A 42 0.61 -2.41 -10.32
CA ARG A 42 -0.40 -1.41 -9.92
C ARG A 42 -1.44 -1.99 -8.96
N GLU A 43 -1.83 -3.25 -9.11
CA GLU A 43 -2.73 -3.89 -8.17
C GLU A 43 -2.03 -4.19 -6.84
N TYR A 44 -0.76 -4.60 -6.86
CA TYR A 44 0.02 -4.78 -5.64
C TYR A 44 0.30 -3.48 -4.89
N GLU A 45 0.46 -2.37 -5.59
CA GLU A 45 0.59 -1.03 -4.99
C GLU A 45 -0.65 -0.66 -4.17
N LYS A 46 -1.86 -0.98 -4.66
CA LYS A 46 -3.10 -0.78 -3.90
C LYS A 46 -3.13 -1.61 -2.61
N ILE A 47 -2.64 -2.85 -2.67
CA ILE A 47 -2.56 -3.72 -1.50
C ILE A 47 -1.55 -3.15 -0.50
N LEU A 48 -0.38 -2.72 -0.97
CA LEU A 48 0.67 -2.14 -0.13
C LEU A 48 0.22 -0.84 0.55
N THR A 49 -0.43 0.06 -0.19
CA THR A 49 -0.96 1.32 0.35
C THR A 49 -2.08 1.06 1.36
N ALA A 50 -3.01 0.13 1.07
CA ALA A 50 -4.05 -0.27 2.02
C ALA A 50 -3.48 -0.91 3.30
N ALA A 51 -2.48 -1.78 3.18
CA ALA A 51 -1.80 -2.39 4.33
C ALA A 51 -1.09 -1.33 5.19
N THR A 52 -0.43 -0.36 4.55
CA THR A 52 0.26 0.75 5.23
C THR A 52 -0.74 1.67 5.94
N SER A 53 -1.87 1.99 5.29
CA SER A 53 -2.95 2.79 5.88
C SER A 53 -3.58 2.11 7.11
N ARG A 54 -3.78 0.78 7.08
CA ARG A 54 -4.24 0.02 8.25
C ARG A 54 -3.25 0.08 9.42
N ARG A 55 -1.94 0.01 9.14
CA ARG A 55 -0.91 0.17 10.19
C ARG A 55 -0.96 1.57 10.81
N LEU A 56 -1.20 2.62 10.02
CA LEU A 56 -1.34 3.98 10.53
C LEU A 56 -2.60 4.16 11.40
N LYS A 57 -3.73 3.52 11.03
CA LYS A 57 -4.96 3.53 11.86
C LYS A 57 -4.81 2.80 13.20
N ASN A 58 -3.93 1.81 13.28
CA ASN A 58 -3.63 1.08 14.51
C ASN A 58 -2.47 1.71 15.32
N ASN A 59 -2.14 2.99 15.08
CA ASN A 59 -1.14 3.68 15.87
C ASN A 59 -1.74 4.08 17.24
N PRO A 60 -1.18 3.60 18.37
CA PRO A 60 -1.67 3.92 19.71
C PRO A 60 -1.73 5.44 19.98
N LEU A 61 -0.81 6.22 19.41
CA LEU A 61 -0.79 7.68 19.59
C LEU A 61 -1.98 8.36 18.89
N LEU A 62 -2.39 7.86 17.71
CA LEU A 62 -3.60 8.36 17.02
C LEU A 62 -4.88 7.96 17.75
N GLN A 63 -4.91 6.77 18.35
CA GLN A 63 -6.03 6.36 19.20
C GLN A 63 -6.14 7.24 20.45
N MET A 64 -5.02 7.55 21.12
CA MET A 64 -5.01 8.47 22.26
C MET A 64 -5.40 9.91 21.90
N ALA A 65 -5.01 10.40 20.72
CA ALA A 65 -5.45 11.71 20.23
C ALA A 65 -6.97 11.77 19.96
N GLY A 66 -7.57 10.67 19.49
CA GLY A 66 -9.03 10.54 19.35
C GLY A 66 -9.76 10.44 20.69
N PHE A 67 -9.15 9.80 21.70
CA PHE A 67 -9.68 9.78 23.08
C PHE A 67 -9.67 11.17 23.73
N ALA A 68 -8.66 12.00 23.43
CA ALA A 68 -8.60 13.39 23.93
C ALA A 68 -9.71 14.30 23.35
N GLN A 69 -10.36 13.90 22.25
CA GLN A 69 -11.51 14.61 21.66
C GLN A 69 -12.87 13.98 22.05
N SER A 70 -12.88 12.95 22.90
CA SER A 70 -14.12 12.36 23.44
C SER A 70 -14.85 13.40 24.34
N PRO A 71 -16.19 13.51 24.29
CA PRO A 71 -16.96 14.47 25.10
C PRO A 71 -16.88 14.25 26.62
N THR A 72 -16.17 13.22 27.07
CA THR A 72 -15.88 12.95 28.49
C THR A 72 -14.65 13.73 29.00
N GLY A 73 -14.10 14.66 28.22
CA GLY A 73 -12.83 15.36 28.46
C GLY A 73 -12.83 16.51 29.49
N HIS A 74 -13.75 16.55 30.45
CA HIS A 74 -13.79 17.60 31.49
C HIS A 74 -13.35 17.12 32.88
N VAL A 75 -12.56 16.03 32.97
CA VAL A 75 -11.99 15.60 34.27
C VAL A 75 -10.84 16.52 34.70
N SER A 76 -10.19 17.22 33.77
CA SER A 76 -9.07 18.13 34.06
C SER A 76 -9.48 19.56 34.42
N GLU A 77 -10.75 19.92 34.28
CA GLU A 77 -11.23 21.28 34.61
C GLU A 77 -11.66 21.42 36.08
N ASN A 78 -11.91 20.31 36.79
CA ASN A 78 -12.32 20.31 38.20
C ASN A 78 -11.22 19.79 39.13
N ILE A 79 -9.97 20.19 38.93
CA ILE A 79 -8.88 19.84 39.88
C ILE A 79 -9.04 20.62 41.19
N ASP A 80 -9.60 21.84 41.12
CA ASP A 80 -9.77 22.72 42.28
C ASP A 80 -10.82 22.20 43.27
N ASP A 81 -11.78 21.38 42.84
CA ASP A 81 -12.81 20.78 43.72
C ASP A 81 -12.30 19.56 44.51
N ILE A 82 -11.19 18.94 44.10
CA ILE A 82 -10.67 17.71 44.73
C ILE A 82 -9.74 18.03 45.92
N TYR A 83 -9.16 19.23 45.97
CA TYR A 83 -8.26 19.65 47.05
C TYR A 83 -8.92 20.47 48.17
N LEU A 84 -10.23 20.74 48.09
CA LEU A 84 -10.96 21.49 49.14
C LEU A 84 -11.65 20.60 50.20
N HIS A 85 -11.44 19.28 50.15
CA HIS A 85 -12.00 18.30 51.10
C HIS A 85 -10.92 17.43 51.75
N ASP A 86 -9.92 18.08 52.35
CA ASP A 86 -9.14 17.51 53.46
C ASP A 86 -9.07 18.54 54.60
#